data_AF-A0A2T1EA40-F1
#
_entry.id   AF-A0A2T1EA40-F1
#
_cell.length_a   1.000
_cell.length_b   1.000
_cell.length_c   1.000
_cell.angle_alpha   90.00
_cell.angle_beta   90.00
_cell.angle_gamma   90.00
#
_symmetry.space_group_name_H-M   'P 1'
#
loop_
_entity.id
_entity.type
_entity.pdbx_description
1 polymer ?
#
loop_
_entity_poly.entity_id
_entity_poly.type
_entity_poly.pdbx_seq_one_letter_code
_entity_poly.pdbx_strand_id
1 'polypeptide(L)' 'MIESSAAIAQLNDRFRHGDRSSGTYVFTPGVKSLSSDKILELYQLVQNFNSFTEDNDPHGEHDFGAIVMGQ' A
#
# COMPACT_ATOMS: atom_id res chain seq x y z
N MET A 1 2.94 -12.59 -22.01
CA MET A 1 3.40 -13.31 -20.81
C MET A 1 2.45 -12.92 -19.70
N ILE A 2 1.80 -13.89 -19.05
CA ILE A 2 1.04 -13.62 -17.84
C ILE A 2 2.11 -13.38 -16.77
N GLU A 3 2.18 -12.17 -16.20
CA GLU A 3 3.09 -11.92 -15.09
C GLU A 3 2.69 -12.83 -13.93
N SER A 4 3.67 -13.45 -13.27
CA SER A 4 3.38 -14.24 -12.07
C SER A 4 2.98 -13.29 -10.94
N SER A 5 2.08 -13.72 -10.06
CA SER A 5 1.66 -12.95 -8.88
C SER A 5 2.87 -12.47 -8.06
N ALA A 6 3.93 -13.28 -7.97
CA ALA A 6 5.19 -12.91 -7.34
C ALA A 6 5.91 -11.70 -7.99
N ALA A 7 5.85 -11.56 -9.32
CA ALA A 7 6.42 -10.40 -10.01
C ALA A 7 5.58 -9.14 -9.75
N ILE A 8 4.24 -9.28 -9.76
CA ILE A 8 3.31 -8.20 -9.45
C ILE A 8 3.50 -7.73 -7.99
N ALA A 9 3.60 -8.66 -7.04
CA ALA A 9 3.88 -8.38 -5.63
C ALA A 9 5.18 -7.60 -5.43
N GLN A 10 6.25 -7.96 -6.16
CA GLN A 10 7.52 -7.21 -6.09
C GLN A 10 7.37 -5.76 -6.58
N LEU A 11 6.60 -5.53 -7.65
CA LEU A 11 6.33 -4.18 -8.15
C LEU A 11 5.49 -3.38 -7.16
N ASN A 12 4.45 -3.98 -6.60
CA ASN A 12 3.57 -3.35 -5.63
C ASN A 12 4.30 -3.05 -4.30
N ASP A 13 5.13 -3.97 -3.80
CA ASP A 13 5.97 -3.75 -2.63
C ASP A 13 6.97 -2.62 -2.85
N ARG A 14 7.65 -2.61 -4.01
CA ARG A 14 8.58 -1.53 -4.37
C ARG A 14 7.87 -0.17 -4.35
N PHE A 15 6.69 -0.08 -4.97
CA PHE A 15 5.89 1.14 -4.99
C PHE A 15 5.42 1.55 -3.58
N ARG A 16 4.95 0.59 -2.78
CA ARG A 16 4.47 0.79 -1.41
C ARG A 16 5.58 1.25 -0.46
N HIS A 17 6.81 0.80 -0.66
CA HIS A 17 8.00 1.17 0.10
C HIS A 17 8.59 2.55 -0.25
N GLY A 18 7.95 3.30 -1.15
CA GLY A 18 8.33 4.69 -1.44
C GLY A 18 8.96 4.93 -2.80
N ASP A 19 9.09 3.92 -3.66
CA ASP A 19 9.61 4.14 -5.01
C ASP A 19 8.57 4.84 -5.90
N ARG A 20 8.77 6.14 -6.10
CA ARG A 20 7.90 6.96 -6.94
C ARG A 20 8.18 6.84 -8.45
N SER A 21 9.21 6.09 -8.86
CA SER A 21 9.45 5.82 -10.28
C SER A 21 8.44 4.82 -10.86
N SER A 22 7.81 4.01 -10.00
CA SER A 22 6.85 2.98 -10.40
C SER A 22 5.39 3.46 -10.45
N GLY A 23 5.08 4.69 -10.02
CA GLY A 23 3.70 5.19 -10.01
C GLY A 23 3.49 6.51 -9.26
N THR A 24 2.23 6.87 -9.01
CA THR A 24 1.84 8.09 -8.30
C THR A 24 0.88 7.81 -7.18
N TYR A 25 1.16 8.34 -5.97
CA TYR A 25 0.18 8.30 -4.89
C TYR A 25 -0.95 9.29 -5.13
N VAL A 26 -2.16 8.78 -5.03
CA VAL A 26 -3.40 9.55 -5.10
C VAL A 26 -4.15 9.37 -3.79
N PHE A 27 -4.58 10.48 -3.21
CA PHE A 27 -5.36 10.49 -1.97
C PHE A 27 -6.79 10.91 -2.28
N THR A 28 -7.75 10.17 -1.71
CA THR A 28 -9.16 10.56 -1.73
C THR A 28 -9.38 11.83 -0.89
N PRO A 29 -10.49 12.57 -1.09
CA PRO A 29 -10.76 13.78 -0.32
C PRO A 29 -10.77 13.57 1.20
N GLY A 30 -11.27 12.43 1.67
CA GLY A 30 -11.25 12.08 3.10
C GLY A 30 -9.83 12.01 3.67
N VAL A 31 -8.91 11.35 2.97
CA VAL A 31 -7.50 11.29 3.38
C VAL A 31 -6.82 12.67 3.28
N LYS A 32 -7.14 13.46 2.25
CA LYS A 32 -6.62 14.83 2.09
C LYS A 32 -7.08 15.80 3.19
N SER A 33 -8.19 15.51 3.85
CA SER A 33 -8.71 16.34 4.96
C SER A 33 -8.01 16.09 6.30
N LEU A 34 -7.15 15.06 6.39
CA LEU A 34 -6.38 14.77 7.59
C LEU A 34 -5.26 15.80 7.80
N SER A 35 -4.81 15.93 9.05
CA SER A 35 -3.61 16.73 9.36
C SER A 35 -2.37 16.11 8.73
N SER A 36 -1.32 16.92 8.51
CA SER A 36 -0.05 16.44 7.94
C SER A 36 0.57 15.31 8.77
N ASP A 37 0.46 15.36 10.10
CA ASP A 37 0.96 14.32 10.99
C ASP A 37 0.21 12.99 10.78
N LYS A 38 -1.10 13.05 10.57
CA LYS A 38 -1.93 11.86 10.29
C LYS A 38 -1.68 11.30 8.89
N ILE A 39 -1.39 12.15 7.91
CA ILE A 39 -0.98 11.68 6.57
C ILE A 39 0.40 11.01 6.64
N LEU A 40 1.33 11.54 7.46
CA LEU A 40 2.64 10.93 7.67
C LEU A 40 2.53 9.56 8.37
N GLU A 41 1.72 9.47 9.43
CA GLU A 41 1.41 8.21 10.12
C GLU A 41 0.81 7.19 9.15
N LEU A 42 -0.14 7.61 8.31
CA LEU A 42 -0.76 6.76 7.29
C LEU A 42 0.29 6.25 6.30
N TYR A 43 1.18 7.12 5.85
CA TYR A 43 2.24 6.78 4.91
C TYR A 43 3.22 5.76 5.50
N GLN A 44 3.57 5.88 6.78
CA GLN A 44 4.40 4.91 7.49
C GLN A 44 3.70 3.57 7.67
N LEU A 45 2.40 3.57 7.98
CA LEU A 45 1.62 2.33 8.11
C LEU A 45 1.52 1.58 6.78
N VAL A 46 1.28 2.29 5.67
CA VAL A 46 1.26 1.70 4.32
C VAL A 46 2.64 1.11 3.97
N GLN A 47 3.74 1.85 4.19
CA GLN A 47 5.09 1.36 3.90
C GLN A 47 5.46 0.10 4.68
N ASN A 48 5.03 0.00 5.94
CA ASN A 48 5.39 -1.11 6.82
C ASN A 48 4.34 -2.24 6.83
N PHE A 49 3.26 -2.11 6.07
CA PHE A 49 2.22 -3.12 5.98
C PHE A 49 2.79 -4.43 5.43
N ASN A 50 2.68 -5.53 6.18
CA ASN A 50 3.15 -6.85 5.77
C ASN A 50 2.13 -7.97 6.06
N SER A 51 0.93 -7.60 6.51
CA SER A 51 -0.10 -8.54 6.94
C SER A 51 -0.99 -8.94 5.76
N PHE A 52 -0.35 -9.48 4.72
CA PHE A 52 -1.03 -10.08 3.57
C PHE A 52 -1.48 -11.49 3.97
N THR A 53 -2.79 -11.72 3.95
CA THR A 53 -3.45 -12.99 4.26
C THR A 53 -4.38 -13.35 3.12
N GLU A 54 -4.85 -14.60 3.06
CA GLU A 54 -5.81 -15.03 2.05
C GLU A 54 -7.11 -14.18 2.06
N ASP A 55 -7.46 -13.60 3.22
CA ASP A 55 -8.64 -12.73 3.37
C ASP A 55 -8.52 -11.37 2.66
N ASN A 56 -7.31 -10.83 2.51
CA ASN A 56 -7.07 -9.50 1.94
C ASN A 56 -6.22 -9.51 0.66
N ASP A 57 -5.56 -10.62 0.36
CA ASP A 57 -4.71 -10.80 -0.81
C ASP A 57 -4.83 -12.23 -1.37
N PRO A 58 -6.00 -12.61 -1.90
CA PRO A 58 -6.24 -13.96 -2.43
C PRO A 58 -5.40 -14.28 -3.67
N HIS A 59 -4.86 -13.25 -4.35
CA HIS A 59 -4.06 -13.41 -5.55
C HIS A 59 -2.54 -13.36 -5.27
N GLY A 60 -2.13 -12.98 -4.06
CA GLY A 60 -0.72 -12.85 -3.69
C GLY A 60 -0.01 -11.75 -4.47
N GLU A 61 -0.74 -10.71 -4.86
CA GLU A 61 -0.26 -9.61 -5.69
C GLU A 61 0.10 -8.38 -4.87
N HIS A 62 -0.24 -8.35 -3.58
CA HIS A 62 0.00 -7.22 -2.68
C HIS A 62 -0.62 -5.90 -3.18
N ASP A 63 -1.72 -5.96 -3.94
CA ASP A 63 -2.40 -4.81 -4.56
C ASP A 63 -3.48 -4.17 -3.66
N PHE A 64 -3.93 -4.92 -2.65
CA PHE A 64 -4.92 -4.50 -1.66
C PHE A 64 -4.40 -4.67 -0.23
N GLY A 65 -4.89 -3.82 0.67
CA GLY A 65 -4.57 -3.88 2.08
C GLY A 65 -5.50 -3.02 2.92
N ALA A 66 -5.71 -3.43 4.17
CA ALA A 66 -6.50 -2.69 5.15
C ALA A 66 -5.63 -2.38 6.36
N ILE A 67 -5.62 -1.11 6.78
CA ILE A 67 -4.84 -0.62 7.92
C ILE A 67 -5.73 0.15 8.89
N VAL A 68 -5.36 0.11 10.16
CA VAL A 68 -6.03 0.85 11.24
C VAL A 68 -5.08 1.93 11.74
N MET A 69 -5.58 3.16 11.86
CA MET A 69 -4.83 4.32 12.32
C MET A 69 -5.08 4.57 13.82
N GLY A 70 -4.05 4.98 14.56
CA GLY A 70 -4.21 5.43 15.96
C GLY A 70 -4.30 4.35 17.04
N GLN A 71 -3.34 3.41 17.08
CA GLN A 71 -3.05 2.66 18.31
C GLN A 71 -2.40 3.55 19.38
#